data_AF-A0A7C3NAQ8-F1
#
_entry.id   AF-A0A7C3NAQ8-F1
#
_cell.length_a   1.000
_cell.length_b   1.000
_cell.length_c   1.000
_cell.angle_alpha   90.00
_cell.angle_beta   90.00
_cell.angle_gamma   90.00
#
_symmetry.space_group_name_H-M   'P 1'
#
loop_
_entity.id
_entity.type
_entity.pdbx_description
1 polymer ?
#
loop_
_entity_poly.entity_id
_entity_poly.type
_entity_poly.pdbx_seq_one_letter_code
_entity_poly.pdbx_strand_id
1 'polypeptide(L)'
;MAKPRLHLDADSSRKDLHAALISKGHDVTRTPAPGLALDASDEFQLLWASAHDRVLFTFNIGDFLQLARRIPEHRGILLSSQQSHSLGELIALIDRVLTETEAEDWVGQVRWLSDWK
;
A
#
# COMPACT_ATOMS: atom_id res chain seq x y z
N MET A 1 7.77 -18.64 -1.51
CA MET A 1 8.21 -17.24 -1.49
C MET A 1 7.33 -16.48 -0.49
N ALA A 2 7.73 -15.27 -0.08
CA ALA A 2 7.01 -14.52 0.95
C ALA A 2 5.94 -13.64 0.31
N LYS A 3 4.72 -13.65 0.86
CA LYS A 3 3.65 -12.77 0.40
C LYS A 3 3.93 -11.31 0.74
N PRO A 4 3.51 -10.35 -0.10
CA PRO A 4 3.68 -8.93 0.19
C PRO A 4 2.93 -8.55 1.46
N ARG A 5 3.53 -7.63 2.23
CA ARG A 5 2.88 -6.97 3.35
C ARG A 5 2.40 -5.61 2.90
N LEU A 6 1.30 -5.11 3.45
CA LEU A 6 0.71 -3.85 3.04
C LEU A 6 0.80 -2.79 4.14
N HIS A 7 0.94 -1.54 3.73
CA HIS A 7 0.74 -0.37 4.55
C HIS A 7 -0.26 0.57 3.88
N LEU A 8 -1.34 0.92 4.59
CA LEU A 8 -2.33 1.90 4.15
C LEU A 8 -1.88 3.30 4.56
N ASP A 9 -1.63 4.16 3.56
CA ASP A 9 -1.39 5.59 3.73
C ASP A 9 -2.50 6.26 4.56
N ALA A 10 -2.22 7.39 5.20
CA ALA A 10 -3.14 8.21 5.98
C ALA A 10 -4.49 8.43 5.25
N ASP A 11 -4.45 8.82 3.97
CA ASP A 11 -5.65 9.06 3.16
C ASP A 11 -6.44 7.78 2.83
N SER A 12 -5.78 6.63 2.90
CA SER A 12 -6.36 5.32 2.67
C SER A 12 -6.63 4.52 3.96
N SER A 13 -6.36 5.11 5.13
CA SER A 13 -6.38 4.48 6.46
C SER A 13 -7.80 4.24 6.98
N ARG A 14 -8.59 3.50 6.22
CA ARG A 14 -9.95 3.11 6.59
C ARG A 14 -9.94 1.86 7.44
N LYS A 15 -10.60 1.93 8.61
CA LYS A 15 -10.66 0.81 9.58
C LYS A 15 -11.40 -0.40 9.02
N ASP A 16 -12.43 -0.18 8.20
CA ASP A 16 -13.22 -1.23 7.56
C ASP A 16 -12.40 -2.03 6.53
N LEU A 17 -11.65 -1.33 5.67
CA LEU A 17 -10.71 -1.93 4.72
C LEU A 17 -9.62 -2.72 5.46
N HIS A 18 -9.01 -2.12 6.48
CA HIS A 18 -7.98 -2.77 7.30
C HIS A 18 -8.52 -4.07 7.92
N ALA A 19 -9.66 -4.01 8.61
CA ALA A 19 -10.26 -5.17 9.25
C ALA A 19 -10.61 -6.28 8.24
N ALA A 20 -11.11 -5.93 7.06
CA ALA A 20 -11.45 -6.89 6.01
C ALA A 20 -10.22 -7.59 5.40
N LEU A 21 -9.10 -6.87 5.25
CA LEU A 21 -7.86 -7.47 4.75
C LEU A 21 -7.20 -8.37 5.81
N ILE A 22 -7.21 -7.95 7.09
CA ILE A 22 -6.74 -8.79 8.20
C ILE A 22 -7.57 -10.07 8.30
N SER A 23 -8.90 -10.00 8.17
CA SER A 23 -9.76 -11.20 8.26
C SER A 23 -9.52 -12.18 7.11
N LYS A 24 -8.99 -11.70 5.99
CA LYS A 24 -8.52 -12.53 4.86
C LYS A 24 -7.12 -13.13 5.06
N GLY A 25 -6.44 -12.80 6.15
CA GLY A 25 -5.12 -13.34 6.51
C GLY A 25 -3.93 -12.51 6.01
N HIS A 26 -4.16 -11.29 5.51
CA HIS A 26 -3.09 -10.41 5.06
C HIS A 26 -2.42 -9.67 6.21
N ASP A 27 -1.13 -9.38 6.07
CA ASP A 27 -0.38 -8.51 7.00
C ASP A 27 -0.52 -7.05 6.55
N VAL A 28 -1.39 -6.31 7.23
CA VAL A 28 -1.72 -4.93 6.88
C VAL A 28 -1.52 -4.00 8.09
N THR A 29 -0.80 -2.90 7.84
CA THR A 29 -0.68 -1.76 8.77
C THR A 29 -1.34 -0.53 8.16
N ARG A 30 -1.53 0.52 8.96
CA ARG A 30 -2.14 1.77 8.51
C ARG A 30 -1.53 2.95 9.25
N THR A 31 -1.52 4.14 8.66
CA THR A 31 -1.13 5.36 9.37
C THR A 31 -2.25 5.79 10.34
N PRO A 32 -1.95 6.13 11.60
CA PRO A 32 -0.65 6.05 12.28
C PRO A 32 -0.32 4.61 12.73
N ALA A 33 0.99 4.31 12.81
CA ALA A 33 1.54 3.05 13.29
C ALA A 33 2.67 3.30 14.32
N PRO A 34 3.15 2.28 15.07
CA PRO A 34 4.32 2.47 15.93
C PRO A 34 5.52 3.02 15.14
N GLY A 35 6.03 4.19 15.55
CA GLY A 35 7.11 4.89 14.84
C GLY A 35 6.69 5.66 13.58
N LEU A 36 5.38 5.76 13.31
CA LEU A 36 4.81 6.51 12.19
C LEU A 36 3.65 7.39 12.69
N ALA A 37 3.91 8.69 12.80
CA ALA A 37 2.93 9.67 13.25
C ALA A 37 1.79 9.84 12.23
N LEU A 38 0.65 10.38 12.69
CA LEU A 38 -0.51 10.64 11.83
C LEU A 38 -0.20 11.72 10.77
N ASP A 39 0.64 12.69 11.13
CA ASP A 39 1.08 13.83 10.32
C ASP A 39 2.48 13.61 9.72
N ALA A 40 2.91 12.36 9.63
CA ALA A 40 4.14 12.02 8.92
C ALA A 40 4.09 12.49 7.47
N SER A 41 5.21 12.97 6.93
CA SER A 41 5.29 13.32 5.52
C SER A 41 5.20 12.09 4.62
N ASP A 42 4.74 12.28 3.38
CA ASP A 42 4.67 11.20 2.37
C ASP A 42 6.03 10.49 2.20
N GLU A 43 7.12 11.25 2.23
CA GLU A 43 8.49 10.71 2.16
C GLU A 43 8.78 9.82 3.36
N PHE A 44 8.50 10.28 4.58
CA PHE A 44 8.72 9.49 5.78
C PHE A 44 7.84 8.24 5.79
N GLN A 45 6.61 8.34 5.31
CA GLN A 45 5.71 7.20 5.21
C GLN A 45 6.21 6.16 4.21
N LEU A 46 6.72 6.57 3.05
CA LEU A 46 7.32 5.66 2.07
C LEU A 46 8.57 4.98 2.61
N LEU A 47 9.44 5.74 3.29
CA LEU A 47 10.64 5.22 3.93
C LEU A 47 10.29 4.25 5.07
N TRP A 48 9.30 4.58 5.90
CA TRP A 48 8.83 3.72 6.98
C TRP A 48 8.27 2.41 6.42
N ALA A 49 7.38 2.47 5.42
CA ALA A 49 6.83 1.27 4.79
C ALA A 49 7.94 0.40 4.19
N SER A 50 8.91 1.03 3.52
CA SER A 50 10.05 0.34 2.92
C SER A 50 10.97 -0.29 3.97
N ALA A 51 11.23 0.38 5.09
CA ALA A 51 12.05 -0.15 6.18
C ALA A 51 11.39 -1.36 6.89
N HIS A 52 10.08 -1.54 6.74
CA HIS A 52 9.32 -2.66 7.30
C HIS A 52 8.94 -3.72 6.27
N ASP A 53 9.51 -3.67 5.06
CA ASP A 53 9.21 -4.56 3.93
C ASP A 53 7.72 -4.59 3.56
N ARG A 54 7.11 -3.40 3.47
CA ARG A 54 5.70 -3.22 3.14
C ARG A 54 5.52 -2.43 1.85
N VAL A 55 4.62 -2.91 1.01
CA VAL A 55 4.06 -2.18 -0.12
C VAL A 55 3.19 -1.06 0.43
N LEU A 56 3.38 0.16 -0.05
CA LEU A 56 2.57 1.31 0.34
C LEU A 56 1.36 1.44 -0.60
N PHE A 57 0.16 1.43 -0.04
CA PHE A 57 -1.08 1.71 -0.76
C PHE A 57 -1.51 3.16 -0.54
N THR A 58 -1.79 3.89 -1.62
CA THR A 58 -2.18 5.30 -1.55
C THR A 58 -3.14 5.71 -2.67
N PHE A 59 -3.94 6.74 -2.39
CA PHE A 59 -4.71 7.48 -3.39
C PHE A 59 -3.98 8.75 -3.89
N ASN A 60 -2.90 9.16 -3.21
CA ASN A 60 -2.08 10.31 -3.60
C ASN A 60 -1.08 9.90 -4.70
N ILE A 61 -1.52 9.99 -5.96
CA ILE A 61 -0.73 9.58 -7.12
C ILE A 61 0.45 10.53 -7.36
N GLY A 62 0.22 11.84 -7.30
CA GLY A 62 1.17 12.84 -7.76
C GLY A 62 2.45 12.87 -6.93
N ASP A 63 2.32 12.86 -5.61
CA ASP A 63 3.47 12.97 -4.71
C ASP A 63 4.23 11.64 -4.65
N PHE A 64 3.53 10.51 -4.56
CA PHE A 64 4.18 9.21 -4.49
C PHE A 64 4.87 8.79 -5.81
N LEU A 65 4.38 9.22 -6.98
CA LEU A 65 5.12 9.03 -8.24
C LEU A 65 6.44 9.82 -8.26
N GLN A 66 6.46 11.02 -7.68
CA GLN A 66 7.68 11.81 -7.57
C GLN A 66 8.64 11.20 -6.56
N LEU A 67 8.14 10.72 -5.43
CA LEU A 67 8.93 10.05 -4.40
C LEU A 67 9.52 8.72 -4.90
N ALA A 68 8.76 7.93 -5.65
CA ALA A 68 9.26 6.68 -6.24
C ALA A 68 10.52 6.89 -7.09
N ARG A 69 10.56 7.99 -7.85
CA ARG A 69 11.74 8.35 -8.67
C ARG A 69 12.94 8.76 -7.83
N ARG A 70 12.71 9.33 -6.64
CA ARG A 70 13.78 9.75 -5.71
C ARG A 70 14.29 8.60 -4.85
N ILE A 71 13.42 7.62 -4.55
CA ILE A 71 13.72 6.49 -3.66
C ILE A 71 13.49 5.18 -4.44
N PRO A 72 14.34 4.85 -5.44
CA PRO A 72 14.11 3.70 -6.32
C PRO A 72 14.13 2.33 -5.61
N GLU A 73 14.68 2.26 -4.39
CA GLU A 73 14.80 1.04 -3.59
C GLU A 73 13.57 0.79 -2.69
N HIS A 74 12.49 1.57 -2.85
CA HIS A 74 11.25 1.41 -2.08
C HIS A 74 10.66 -0.01 -2.22
N ARG A 75 9.87 -0.46 -1.22
CA ARG A 75 9.29 -1.82 -1.19
C ARG A 75 7.95 -1.96 -1.90
N GLY A 76 7.78 -1.17 -2.96
CA GLY A 76 6.58 -1.14 -3.78
C GLY A 76 5.58 -0.04 -3.40
N ILE A 77 4.90 0.49 -4.42
CA ILE A 77 3.79 1.44 -4.27
C ILE A 77 2.61 0.93 -5.11
N LEU A 78 1.47 0.74 -4.47
CA LEU A 78 0.21 0.36 -5.10
C LEU A 78 -0.71 1.57 -5.16
N LEU A 79 -0.95 2.07 -6.37
CA LEU A 79 -1.75 3.26 -6.61
C LEU A 79 -3.20 2.89 -6.91
N SER A 80 -4.13 3.67 -6.39
CA SER A 80 -5.54 3.60 -6.77
C SER A 80 -6.12 5.00 -6.87
N SER A 81 -7.21 5.16 -7.62
CA SER A 81 -7.99 6.39 -7.66
C SER A 81 -9.14 6.32 -6.65
N GLN A 82 -9.21 7.29 -5.72
CA GLN A 82 -10.13 7.28 -4.58
C GLN A 82 -11.62 7.10 -4.95
N GLN A 83 -12.03 7.56 -6.14
CA GLN A 83 -13.44 7.55 -6.59
C GLN A 83 -13.80 6.33 -7.45
N SER A 84 -12.88 5.42 -7.71
CA SER A 84 -13.07 4.40 -8.76
C SER A 84 -13.53 3.04 -8.26
N HIS A 85 -13.69 2.87 -6.94
CA HIS A 85 -13.97 1.56 -6.33
C HIS A 85 -14.92 1.68 -5.15
N SER A 86 -15.92 0.80 -5.11
CA SER A 86 -16.61 0.49 -3.86
C SER A 86 -15.65 -0.17 -2.86
N LEU A 87 -16.00 -0.17 -1.57
CA LEU A 87 -15.19 -0.85 -0.55
C LEU A 87 -15.01 -2.35 -0.87
N GLY A 88 -16.07 -3.02 -1.33
CA GLY A 88 -16.02 -4.44 -1.67
C GLY A 88 -15.08 -4.73 -2.84
N GLU A 89 -15.13 -3.91 -3.90
CA GLU A 89 -14.20 -4.02 -5.02
C GLU A 89 -12.76 -3.73 -4.58
N LEU A 90 -12.56 -2.71 -3.73
CA LEU A 90 -11.24 -2.36 -3.22
C LEU A 90 -10.63 -3.53 -2.42
N ILE A 91 -11.41 -4.16 -1.55
CA ILE A 91 -10.99 -5.34 -0.79
C ILE A 91 -10.63 -6.48 -1.76
N ALA A 92 -11.49 -6.77 -2.74
CA ALA A 92 -11.28 -7.88 -3.68
C ALA A 92 -10.02 -7.67 -4.53
N LEU A 93 -9.78 -6.45 -5.03
CA LEU A 93 -8.61 -6.14 -5.83
C LEU A 93 -7.32 -6.21 -5.01
N ILE A 94 -7.31 -5.65 -3.79
CA ILE A 94 -6.13 -5.71 -2.93
C ILE A 94 -5.84 -7.17 -2.50
N ASP A 95 -6.87 -7.94 -2.17
CA ASP A 95 -6.75 -9.38 -1.89
C ASP A 95 -6.10 -10.13 -3.06
N ARG A 96 -6.56 -9.84 -4.29
CA ARG A 96 -6.00 -10.41 -5.51
C ARG A 96 -4.52 -10.03 -5.70
N VAL A 97 -4.17 -8.76 -5.51
CA VAL A 97 -2.78 -8.29 -5.58
C VAL A 97 -1.88 -9.04 -4.60
N LEU A 98 -2.29 -9.13 -3.33
CA LEU A 98 -1.51 -9.76 -2.27
C LEU A 98 -1.40 -11.28 -2.39
N THR A 99 -2.34 -11.91 -3.11
CA THR A 99 -2.33 -13.37 -3.36
C THR A 99 -1.59 -13.74 -4.64
N GLU A 100 -1.70 -12.94 -5.70
CA GLU A 100 -1.13 -13.23 -7.03
C GLU A 100 0.31 -12.73 -7.21
N THR A 101 0.86 -11.97 -6.26
CA THR A 101 2.24 -11.49 -6.29
C THR A 101 3.05 -11.99 -5.11
N GLU A 102 4.37 -11.92 -5.23
CA GLU A 102 5.33 -12.19 -4.16
C GLU A 102 6.00 -10.87 -3.73
N ALA A 103 6.51 -10.80 -2.51
CA ALA A 103 7.11 -9.58 -1.95
C ALA A 103 8.29 -9.04 -2.79
N GLU A 104 9.04 -9.94 -3.42
CA GLU A 104 10.16 -9.58 -4.30
C GLU A 104 9.72 -8.89 -5.60
N ASP A 105 8.51 -9.17 -6.08
CA ASP A 105 7.94 -8.54 -7.28
C ASP A 105 7.70 -7.04 -7.10
N TRP A 106 7.74 -6.55 -5.86
CA TRP A 106 7.40 -5.16 -5.52
C TRP A 106 8.60 -4.24 -5.37
N VAL A 107 9.82 -4.76 -5.30
CA VAL A 107 11.01 -3.94 -5.06
C VAL A 107 11.20 -2.94 -6.21
N GLY A 108 11.14 -1.64 -5.86
CA GLY A 108 11.20 -0.52 -6.79
C GLY A 108 10.01 -0.41 -7.76
N GLN A 109 8.92 -1.16 -7.55
CA GLN A 109 7.78 -1.18 -8.47
C GLN A 109 6.66 -0.24 -8.04
N VAL A 110 6.19 0.57 -8.98
CA VAL A 110 4.94 1.32 -8.86
C VAL A 110 3.91 0.70 -9.79
N ARG A 111 2.79 0.21 -9.25
CA ARG A 111 1.75 -0.49 -10.02
C ARG A 111 0.37 0.05 -9.69
N TRP A 112 -0.56 -0.10 -10.61
CA TRP A 112 -1.93 0.37 -10.44
C TRP A 112 -2.82 -0.76 -9.98
N LEU A 113 -3.67 -0.50 -8.99
CA LEU A 113 -4.67 -1.46 -8.54
C LEU A 113 -5.62 -1.89 -9.67
N SER A 114 -5.85 -1.00 -10.64
CA SER A 114 -6.66 -1.29 -11.83
C SER A 114 -6.07 -2.38 -12.73
N ASP A 115 -4.79 -2.72 -12.61
CA ASP A 115 -4.15 -3.78 -13.39
C ASP A 115 -4.69 -5.18 -13.00
N TRP A 116 -5.39 -5.28 -11.87
CA TRP A 116 -6.01 -6.51 -11.35
C TRP A 116 -7.53 -6.57 -11.53
N LYS A 117 -8.12 -5.67 -12.32
CA LYS A 117 -9.53 -5.74 -12.70
C LYS A 117 -9.85 -6.95 -13.58
#